data_AF-A0A534Y9N7-F1
#
_entry.id   AF-A0A534Y9N7-F1
#
_cell.length_a   1.000
_cell.length_b   1.000
_cell.length_c   1.000
_cell.angle_alpha   90.00
_cell.angle_beta   90.00
_cell.angle_gamma   90.00
#
_symmetry.space_group_name_H-M   'P 1'
#
loop_
_entity.id
_entity.type
_entity.pdbx_description
1 polymer ?
#
loop_
_entity_poly.entity_id
_entity_poly.type
_entity_poly.pdbx_seq_one_letter_code
_entity_poly.pdbx_strand_id
1 'polypeptide(L)' 'MSGAQPLEREMPSAGSERILKAMETEPVSSLVQGPAVTIGPEATIQEAVECLQGMHIGCVLVAGSDGKLAGIFTER' A
#
# COMPACT_ATOMS: atom_id res chain seq x y z
N MET A 1 39.97 11.44 29.26
CA MET A 1 39.51 11.29 27.86
C MET A 1 38.79 9.96 27.77
N SER A 2 37.47 9.95 27.99
CA SER A 2 36.66 8.72 27.93
C SER A 2 36.24 8.51 26.48
N GLY A 3 36.63 7.38 25.90
CA GLY A 3 36.36 7.04 24.50
C GLY A 3 34.86 7.03 24.21
N ALA A 4 34.50 7.59 23.05
CA ALA A 4 33.14 7.47 22.53
C ALA A 4 32.82 5.98 22.30
N GLN A 5 31.73 5.50 22.89
CA GLN A 5 31.24 4.16 22.61
C GLN A 5 30.74 4.12 21.15
N PRO A 6 30.98 3.03 20.39
CA PRO A 6 30.48 2.92 19.03
C PRO A 6 28.96 2.98 19.04
N LEU A 7 28.35 3.71 18.10
CA LEU A 7 26.91 3.68 17.90
C LEU A 7 26.49 2.23 17.63
N GLU A 8 25.82 1.62 18.60
CA GLU A 8 25.16 0.33 18.43
C GLU A 8 24.16 0.51 17.28
N ARG A 9 24.44 -0.13 16.14
CA ARG A 9 23.46 -0.25 15.05
C ARG A 9 22.23 -0.89 15.64
N GLU A 10 21.14 -0.14 15.79
CA GLU A 10 19.84 -0.69 16.17
C GLU A 10 19.55 -1.87 15.25
N MET A 11 19.52 -3.08 15.83
CA MET A 11 19.18 -4.27 15.08
C MET A 11 17.73 -4.13 14.61
N PRO A 12 17.44 -4.41 13.32
CA PRO A 12 16.06 -4.39 12.86
C PRO A 12 15.23 -5.35 13.70
N SER A 13 14.05 -4.89 14.16
CA SER A 13 13.13 -5.73 14.91
C SER A 13 12.83 -7.04 14.17
N ALA A 14 12.47 -8.11 14.88
CA ALA A 14 12.11 -9.39 14.25
C ALA A 14 11.01 -9.24 13.17
N GLY A 15 10.14 -8.23 13.29
CA GLY A 15 9.15 -7.89 12.26
C GLY A 15 9.79 -7.28 11.00
N SER A 16 10.75 -6.37 11.18
CA SER A 16 11.51 -5.75 10.10
C SER A 16 12.34 -6.77 9.32
N GLU A 17 12.94 -7.75 10.00
CA GLU A 17 13.76 -8.78 9.35
C GLU A 17 12.93 -9.70 8.43
N ARG A 18 11.70 -10.06 8.82
CA ARG A 18 10.79 -10.82 7.95
C ARG A 18 10.41 -10.05 6.70
N ILE A 19 10.13 -8.75 6.82
CA ILE A 19 9.78 -7.91 5.68
C ILE A 19 10.97 -7.80 4.72
N LEU A 20 12.17 -7.53 5.23
CA LEU A 20 13.38 -7.42 4.40
C LEU A 20 13.63 -8.69 3.58
N LYS A 21 13.46 -9.87 4.21
CA LYS A 21 13.59 -11.15 3.52
C LYS A 21 12.49 -11.39 2.49
N ALA A 22 11.25 -11.04 2.81
CA ALA A 22 10.11 -11.18 1.90
C ALA A 22 10.27 -10.29 0.66
N MET A 23 10.77 -9.05 0.82
CA MET A 23 10.98 -8.10 -0.28
C MET A 23 11.90 -8.63 -1.40
N GLU A 24 12.86 -9.49 -1.07
CA GLU A 24 13.81 -10.03 -2.05
C GLU A 24 13.24 -11.18 -2.88
N THR A 25 12.26 -11.92 -2.36
CA THR A 25 11.92 -13.26 -2.88
C THR A 25 10.44 -13.59 -2.97
N GLU A 26 9.58 -12.94 -2.17
CA GLU A 26 8.16 -13.21 -2.19
C GLU A 26 7.47 -12.43 -3.31
N PRO A 27 6.53 -13.04 -4.04
CA PRO A 27 5.73 -12.31 -5.02
C PRO A 27 4.85 -11.29 -4.30
N VAL A 28 4.59 -10.13 -4.93
CA VAL A 28 3.68 -9.11 -4.38
C VAL A 28 2.29 -9.68 -4.03
N SER A 29 1.86 -10.74 -4.73
CA SER A 29 0.61 -11.45 -4.44
C SER A 29 0.59 -12.13 -3.06
N SER A 30 1.72 -12.31 -2.37
CA SER A 30 1.74 -12.76 -0.97
C SER A 30 1.21 -11.70 0.01
N LEU A 31 1.21 -10.42 -0.40
CA LEU A 31 0.71 -9.29 0.40
C LEU A 31 -0.75 -8.93 0.09
N VAL A 32 -1.23 -9.23 -1.12
CA VAL A 32 -2.56 -8.81 -1.59
C VAL A 32 -3.64 -9.75 -1.05
N GLN A 33 -4.55 -9.22 -0.25
CA GLN A 33 -5.71 -9.96 0.26
C GLN A 33 -6.98 -9.56 -0.49
N GLY A 34 -7.37 -10.38 -1.47
CA GLY A 34 -8.62 -10.22 -2.19
C GLY A 34 -8.57 -9.26 -3.39
N PRO A 35 -9.72 -9.00 -4.03
CA PRO A 35 -9.81 -8.15 -5.21
C PRO A 35 -9.56 -6.68 -4.86
N ALA A 36 -8.91 -5.96 -5.78
CA ALA A 36 -8.76 -4.52 -5.66
C ALA A 36 -10.13 -3.82 -5.79
N VAL A 37 -10.31 -2.75 -5.01
CA VAL A 37 -11.51 -1.90 -5.08
C VAL A 37 -11.42 -1.01 -6.31
N THR A 38 -12.46 -1.03 -7.14
CA THR A 38 -12.52 -0.26 -8.39
C THR A 38 -13.74 0.65 -8.44
N ILE A 39 -13.58 1.84 -8.99
CA ILE A 39 -14.67 2.75 -9.42
C ILE A 39 -14.60 2.99 -10.94
N GLY A 40 -15.73 3.38 -11.53
CA GLY A 40 -15.79 3.72 -12.95
C GLY A 40 -15.17 5.09 -13.26
N PRO A 41 -14.71 5.36 -14.50
CA PRO A 41 -14.08 6.62 -14.88
C PRO A 41 -15.03 7.83 -14.80
N GLU A 42 -16.34 7.60 -14.89
CA GLU A 42 -17.36 8.64 -14.78
C GLU A 42 -17.84 8.87 -13.34
N ALA A 43 -17.29 8.13 -12.36
CA ALA A 43 -17.62 8.35 -10.96
C ALA A 43 -17.18 9.75 -10.53
N THR A 44 -18.04 10.41 -9.77
CA THR A 44 -17.77 11.72 -9.21
C THR A 44 -16.71 11.63 -8.10
N ILE A 45 -16.07 12.76 -7.81
CA ILE A 45 -15.13 12.87 -6.68
C ILE A 45 -15.81 12.52 -5.35
N GLN A 46 -17.09 12.88 -5.19
CA GLN A 46 -17.86 12.56 -3.99
C GLN A 46 -17.96 11.04 -3.80
N GLU A 47 -18.36 10.30 -4.84
CA GLU A 47 -18.48 8.83 -4.77
C GLU A 47 -17.13 8.17 -4.48
N ALA A 48 -16.04 8.70 -5.04
CA ALA A 48 -14.70 8.21 -4.74
C ALA A 48 -14.35 8.40 -3.25
N VAL A 49 -14.60 9.59 -2.68
CA VAL A 49 -14.35 9.88 -1.26
C VAL A 49 -15.22 9.03 -0.33
N GLU A 50 -16.50 8.87 -0.65
CA GLU A 50 -17.42 8.01 0.10
C GLU A 50 -16.94 6.56 0.10
N CYS A 51 -16.41 6.06 -1.02
CA CYS A 51 -15.82 4.73 -1.12
C CYS A 51 -14.57 4.58 -0.23
N LEU A 52 -13.64 5.53 -0.27
CA LEU A 52 -12.45 5.54 0.59
C LEU A 52 -12.83 5.49 2.08
N GLN A 53 -13.77 6.34 2.49
CA GLN A 53 -14.24 6.41 3.88
C GLN A 53 -14.98 5.16 4.32
N GLY A 54 -15.93 4.68 3.50
CA GLY A 54 -16.76 3.53 3.83
C GLY A 54 -16.00 2.21 3.90
N MET A 55 -14.88 2.10 3.16
CA MET A 55 -14.03 0.90 3.17
C MET A 55 -12.78 1.04 4.04
N HIS A 56 -12.54 2.20 4.63
CA HIS A 56 -11.33 2.52 5.41
C HIS A 56 -10.03 2.26 4.63
N ILE A 57 -9.99 2.69 3.36
CA ILE A 57 -8.85 2.54 2.45
C ILE A 57 -8.37 3.91 1.95
N GLY A 58 -7.08 4.02 1.64
CA GLY A 58 -6.46 5.27 1.17
C GLY A 58 -6.48 5.49 -0.35
N CYS A 59 -6.85 4.46 -1.12
CA CYS A 59 -6.95 4.56 -2.58
C CYS A 59 -7.97 3.59 -3.19
N VAL A 60 -8.43 3.92 -4.39
CA VAL A 60 -9.22 3.05 -5.28
C VAL A 60 -8.65 3.08 -6.69
N LEU A 61 -8.85 1.99 -7.43
CA LEU A 61 -8.49 1.91 -8.84
C LEU A 61 -9.62 2.51 -9.69
N VAL A 62 -9.27 3.30 -10.71
CA VAL A 62 -10.22 3.77 -11.71
C VAL A 62 -10.14 2.83 -12.90
N ALA A 63 -11.21 2.09 -13.19
CA ALA A 63 -11.22 1.09 -14.26
C ALA A 63 -12.47 1.20 -15.13
N GLY A 64 -12.29 1.03 -16.45
CA GLY A 64 -13.39 0.97 -17.41
C GLY A 64 -14.17 -0.35 -17.33
N SER A 65 -15.34 -0.40 -17.96
CA SER A 65 -16.16 -1.62 -18.04
C SER A 65 -15.50 -2.76 -18.83
N ASP A 66 -14.47 -2.45 -19.62
CA ASP A 66 -13.62 -3.43 -20.31
C ASP A 66 -12.51 -4.02 -19.41
N GLY A 67 -12.50 -3.64 -18.12
CA GLY A 67 -11.52 -4.10 -17.13
C GLY A 67 -10.16 -3.42 -17.25
N LYS A 68 -9.99 -2.43 -18.14
CA LYS A 68 -8.73 -1.69 -18.24
C LYS A 68 -8.60 -0.64 -17.15
N LEU A 69 -7.43 -0.62 -16.53
CA LEU A 69 -7.04 0.40 -15.57
C LEU A 69 -6.81 1.74 -16.28
N ALA A 70 -7.53 2.76 -15.85
CA ALA A 70 -7.37 4.15 -16.31
C ALA A 70 -6.47 4.97 -15.36
N GLY A 71 -6.47 4.65 -14.06
CA GLY A 71 -5.66 5.35 -13.08
C GLY A 71 -5.91 4.91 -11.64
N ILE A 72 -5.36 5.69 -10.70
CA ILE A 72 -5.52 5.49 -9.26
C ILE A 72 -6.02 6.81 -8.67
N PHE A 73 -7.07 6.76 -7.87
CA PHE A 73 -7.50 7.87 -7.03
C PHE A 73 -7.02 7.63 -5.60
N THR A 74 -6.34 8.61 -5.00
CA THR A 74 -5.74 8.53 -3.66
C THR A 74 -6.12 9.75 -2.84
N GLU A 75 -6.11 9.62 -1.52
CA GLU A 75 -6.46 10.69 -0.57
C GLU A 75 -5.41 11.83 -0.43
N ARG A 76 -4.37 11.90 -1.29
CA ARG A 76 -3.21 12.78 -1.16
C ARG A 76 -3.03 13.75 -2.32
#